data_AF-A0A1R1BGQ4-F1
#
_entry.id   AF-A0A1R1BGQ4-F1
#
_cell.length_a   1.000
_cell.length_b   1.000
_cell.length_c   1.000
_cell.angle_alpha   90.00
_cell.angle_beta   90.00
_cell.angle_gamma   90.00
#
_symmetry.space_group_name_H-M   'P 1'
#
loop_
_entity.id
_entity.type
_entity.pdbx_description
1 polymer ?
#
loop_
_entity_poly.entity_id
_entity_poly.type
_entity_poly.pdbx_seq_one_letter_code
_entity_poly.pdbx_strand_id
1 'polypeptide(L)'
;MSNMHRIHWFDEQIRGGRFPNSIGLAREFEISRRQAQRDIEYMASSLRAPLVYMAKYRGYCYEDQTFRLPHLYMTEEEQRVLKYLAHRYRHYNYDQADAVKRVAHLLERFTLEEQQMGSHELPVFSAPPKQLQFFELLSHAIADLRRVHIHYRDHDGEQQFSLCPLKMISQFNADYVVGYVADPVQQVAIRLEGIVHVSILDERFEYRSDALLGGWEEPLPVRKPFVAEIRLKELQQMDLWQGYRIQARQDLIYSIEFYDTDAFLQHLFISEWEEILSPGWLRRKLQQSAEGLIDRLAIQRKQNVE
;
A
#
# COMPACT_ATOMS: atom_id res chain seq x y z
N MET A 1 24.44 16.88 -10.57
CA MET A 1 23.65 17.05 -9.34
C MET A 1 22.20 17.36 -9.71
N SER A 2 21.24 16.54 -9.26
CA SER A 2 19.81 16.75 -9.53
C SER A 2 19.31 18.08 -8.93
N ASN A 3 18.33 18.72 -9.59
CA ASN A 3 17.67 19.94 -9.11
C ASN A 3 17.09 19.76 -7.69
N MET A 4 16.58 18.57 -7.39
CA MET A 4 15.94 18.26 -6.12
C MET A 4 16.88 18.44 -4.91
N HIS A 5 18.14 18.03 -5.02
CA HIS A 5 19.13 18.21 -3.95
C HIS A 5 19.37 19.69 -3.63
N ARG A 6 19.35 20.56 -4.65
CA ARG A 6 19.56 22.01 -4.49
C ARG A 6 18.35 22.67 -3.82
N ILE A 7 17.15 22.24 -4.22
CA ILE A 7 15.89 22.67 -3.61
C ILE A 7 15.81 22.27 -2.14
N HIS A 8 16.17 21.03 -1.79
CA HIS A 8 16.20 20.56 -0.40
C HIS A 8 17.17 21.36 0.46
N TRP A 9 18.40 21.54 -0.01
CA TRP A 9 19.38 22.34 0.72
C TRP A 9 18.86 23.77 0.95
N PHE A 10 18.22 24.38 -0.05
CA PHE A 10 17.66 25.72 0.07
C PHE A 10 16.51 25.77 1.09
N ASP A 11 15.62 24.77 1.10
CA ASP A 11 14.57 24.61 2.12
C ASP A 11 15.15 24.49 3.54
N GLU A 12 16.16 23.64 3.73
CA GLU A 12 16.84 23.48 5.02
C GLU A 12 17.49 24.78 5.50
N GLN A 13 18.12 25.54 4.60
CA GLN A 13 18.72 26.84 4.95
C GLN A 13 17.65 27.85 5.38
N ILE A 14 16.48 27.88 4.71
CA ILE A 14 15.35 28.74 5.13
C ILE A 14 14.88 28.34 6.53
N ARG A 15 14.69 27.05 6.78
CA ARG A 15 14.22 26.52 8.08
C ARG A 15 15.21 26.73 9.20
N GLY A 16 16.50 26.65 8.90
CA GLY A 16 17.57 27.00 9.83
C GLY A 16 17.68 28.49 10.11
N GLY A 17 16.79 29.33 9.56
CA GLY A 17 16.81 30.79 9.75
C GLY A 17 18.00 31.47 9.09
N ARG A 18 18.57 30.87 8.03
CA ARG A 18 19.84 31.32 7.41
C ARG A 18 19.67 32.24 6.20
N PHE A 19 18.42 32.50 5.78
CA PHE A 19 18.08 33.40 4.68
C PHE A 19 18.91 33.16 3.40
N PRO A 20 18.83 31.97 2.78
CA PRO A 20 19.62 31.65 1.60
C PRO A 20 19.23 32.54 0.39
N ASN A 21 20.13 32.63 -0.59
CA ASN A 21 19.92 33.39 -1.83
C ASN A 21 20.57 32.70 -3.03
N SER A 22 20.31 33.20 -4.24
CA SER A 22 20.82 32.62 -5.48
C SER A 22 22.34 32.61 -5.58
N ILE A 23 23.03 33.55 -4.92
CA ILE A 23 24.50 33.60 -4.90
C ILE A 23 25.06 32.47 -4.03
N GLY A 24 24.49 32.27 -2.84
CA GLY A 24 24.87 31.19 -1.93
C GLY A 24 24.62 29.82 -2.55
N LEU A 25 23.44 29.64 -3.14
CA LEU A 25 23.07 28.41 -3.83
C LEU A 25 24.00 28.12 -5.04
N ALA A 26 24.32 29.14 -5.82
CA ALA A 26 25.24 29.02 -6.95
C ALA A 26 26.65 28.60 -6.53
N ARG A 27 27.15 29.13 -5.41
CA ARG A 27 28.46 28.79 -4.87
C ARG A 27 28.49 27.36 -4.33
N GLU A 28 27.50 26.98 -3.54
CA GLU A 28 27.45 25.68 -2.87
C GLU A 28 27.43 24.51 -3.87
N PHE A 29 26.67 24.66 -4.96
CA PHE A 29 26.50 23.60 -5.94
C PHE A 29 27.29 23.82 -7.24
N GLU A 30 28.18 24.81 -7.26
CA GLU A 30 29.02 25.17 -8.41
C GLU A 30 28.22 25.35 -9.72
N ILE A 31 27.04 25.99 -9.60
CA ILE A 31 26.16 26.28 -10.74
C ILE A 31 26.18 27.76 -11.11
N SER A 32 25.71 28.08 -12.31
CA SER A 32 25.53 29.49 -12.69
C SER A 32 24.47 30.18 -11.83
N ARG A 33 24.63 31.49 -11.58
CA ARG A 33 23.62 32.31 -10.90
C ARG A 33 22.25 32.25 -11.58
N ARG A 34 22.23 32.15 -12.91
CA ARG A 34 21.01 32.00 -13.70
C ARG A 34 20.31 30.68 -13.38
N GLN A 35 21.05 29.59 -13.22
CA GLN A 35 20.46 28.31 -12.82
C GLN A 35 19.92 28.37 -11.39
N ALA A 36 20.70 28.91 -10.44
CA ALA A 36 20.26 29.06 -9.07
C ALA A 36 18.97 29.91 -8.95
N GLN A 37 18.87 30.97 -9.76
CA GLN A 37 17.66 31.79 -9.82
C GLN A 37 16.46 31.00 -10.36
N ARG A 38 16.65 30.19 -11.42
CA ARG A 38 15.59 29.29 -11.93
C ARG A 38 15.14 28.27 -10.90
N ASP A 39 16.06 27.74 -10.09
CA ASP A 39 15.71 26.79 -9.04
C ASP A 39 14.85 27.46 -7.95
N ILE A 40 15.16 28.71 -7.58
CA ILE A 40 14.34 29.51 -6.62
C ILE A 40 12.97 29.86 -7.23
N GLU A 41 12.93 30.26 -8.50
CA GLU A 41 11.68 30.53 -9.21
C GLU A 41 10.81 29.27 -9.28
N TYR A 42 11.42 28.11 -9.50
CA TYR A 42 10.75 26.82 -9.49
C TYR A 42 10.16 26.50 -8.11
N MET A 43 10.89 26.77 -7.02
CA MET A 43 10.34 26.63 -5.66
C MET A 43 9.12 27.54 -5.44
N ALA A 44 9.18 28.80 -5.87
CA ALA A 44 8.09 29.75 -5.70
C ALA A 44 6.85 29.40 -6.57
N SER A 45 7.06 29.09 -7.85
CA SER A 45 5.99 28.92 -8.83
C SER A 45 5.44 27.50 -8.90
N SER A 46 6.31 26.51 -9.07
CA SER A 46 5.93 25.11 -9.25
C SER A 46 5.59 24.45 -7.91
N LEU A 47 6.45 24.60 -6.91
CA LEU A 47 6.24 24.02 -5.58
C LEU A 47 5.34 24.87 -4.69
N ARG A 48 4.93 26.06 -5.17
CA ARG A 48 4.11 27.04 -4.45
C ARG A 48 4.65 27.35 -3.06
N ALA A 49 5.98 27.35 -2.93
CA ALA A 49 6.62 27.69 -1.68
C ALA A 49 6.38 29.19 -1.39
N PRO A 50 5.90 29.57 -0.19
CA PRO A 50 5.57 30.95 0.14
C PRO A 50 6.84 31.75 0.45
N LEU A 51 7.69 31.91 -0.56
CA LEU A 51 8.99 32.56 -0.46
C LEU A 51 8.84 34.08 -0.42
N VAL A 52 9.41 34.70 0.61
CA VAL A 52 9.48 36.16 0.78
C VAL A 52 10.93 36.58 0.82
N TYR A 53 11.28 37.60 0.03
CA TYR A 53 12.62 38.18 0.06
C TYR A 53 12.76 39.18 1.20
N MET A 54 13.66 38.91 2.15
CA MET A 54 13.99 39.83 3.23
C MET A 54 15.22 40.65 2.88
N ALA A 55 14.99 41.91 2.49
CA ALA A 55 16.05 42.85 2.11
C ALA A 55 17.13 43.03 3.20
N LYS A 56 16.74 43.02 4.49
CA LYS A 56 17.66 43.12 5.64
C LYS A 56 18.73 42.02 5.65
N TYR A 57 18.35 40.80 5.28
CA TYR A 57 19.24 39.62 5.28
C TYR A 57 19.72 39.24 3.88
N ARG A 58 19.27 39.96 2.84
CA ARG A 58 19.59 39.71 1.43
C ARG A 58 19.34 38.26 1.01
N GLY A 59 18.23 37.71 1.46
CA GLY A 59 17.86 36.32 1.20
C GLY A 59 16.38 36.03 1.44
N TYR A 60 15.99 34.78 1.25
CA TYR A 60 14.61 34.35 1.27
C TYR A 60 14.23 33.69 2.60
N CYS A 61 12.98 33.84 3.02
CA CYS A 61 12.36 33.05 4.08
C CYS A 61 10.96 32.60 3.66
N TYR A 62 10.32 31.76 4.48
CA TYR A 62 8.90 31.45 4.32
C TYR A 62 8.03 32.49 5.02
N GLU A 63 6.96 32.93 4.37
CA GLU A 63 5.90 33.74 4.98
C GLU A 63 5.24 32.97 6.13
N ASP A 64 4.97 31.67 5.90
CA ASP A 64 4.42 30.74 6.87
C ASP A 64 5.51 29.75 7.33
N GLN A 65 5.92 29.83 8.59
CA GLN A 65 6.94 28.95 9.17
C GLN A 65 6.46 27.50 9.33
N THR A 66 5.15 27.25 9.22
CA THR A 66 4.58 25.90 9.21
C THR A 66 4.71 25.22 7.85
N PHE A 67 4.93 25.97 6.77
CA PHE A 67 5.17 25.42 5.43
C PHE A 67 6.29 24.38 5.49
N ARG A 68 6.04 23.16 5.01
CA ARG A 68 7.01 22.06 4.90
C ARG A 68 7.15 21.69 3.43
N LEU A 69 8.36 21.75 2.87
CA LEU A 69 8.60 21.18 1.56
C LEU A 69 8.50 19.66 1.71
N PRO A 70 7.58 18.97 1.03
CA PRO A 70 7.45 17.53 1.13
C PRO A 70 8.74 16.88 0.62
N HIS A 71 9.45 16.16 1.47
CA HIS A 71 10.61 15.34 1.10
C HIS A 71 10.10 14.06 0.45
N LEU A 72 9.60 14.16 -0.78
CA LEU A 72 9.11 13.00 -1.51
C LEU A 72 10.22 12.50 -2.43
N TYR A 73 10.97 11.53 -1.94
CA TYR A 73 11.76 10.65 -2.79
C TYR A 73 10.80 9.68 -3.46
N MET A 74 10.57 9.85 -4.75
CA MET A 74 9.77 8.95 -5.57
C MET A 74 10.63 8.46 -6.73
N THR A 75 10.49 7.17 -7.06
CA THR A 75 11.02 6.58 -8.28
C THR A 75 10.26 7.12 -9.51
N GLU A 76 10.85 6.99 -10.70
CA GLU A 76 10.19 7.35 -11.96
C GLU A 76 8.90 6.53 -12.16
N GLU A 77 8.85 5.31 -11.65
CA GLU A 77 7.64 4.47 -11.68
C GLU A 77 6.53 5.07 -10.81
N GLU A 78 6.82 5.39 -9.55
CA GLU A 78 5.87 5.99 -8.61
C GLU A 78 5.31 7.32 -9.11
N GLN A 79 6.14 8.15 -9.74
CA GLN A 79 5.70 9.42 -10.35
C GLN A 79 4.71 9.21 -11.51
N ARG A 80 4.93 8.19 -12.36
CA ARG A 80 4.01 7.89 -13.47
C ARG A 80 2.67 7.37 -12.98
N VAL A 81 2.68 6.47 -12.00
CA VAL A 81 1.47 5.97 -11.32
C VAL A 81 0.67 7.14 -10.74
N LEU A 82 1.35 8.07 -10.06
CA LEU A 82 0.72 9.25 -9.47
C LEU A 82 0.09 10.18 -10.53
N LYS A 83 0.78 10.37 -11.66
CA LYS A 83 0.29 11.15 -12.82
C LYS A 83 -0.96 10.54 -13.42
N TYR A 84 -0.98 9.21 -13.57
CA TYR A 84 -2.17 8.50 -14.04
C TYR A 84 -3.34 8.66 -13.07
N LEU A 85 -3.12 8.53 -11.76
CA LEU A 85 -4.17 8.71 -10.76
C LEU A 85 -4.75 10.13 -10.80
N ALA A 86 -3.90 11.17 -10.89
CA ALA A 86 -4.35 12.55 -11.03
C ALA A 86 -5.20 12.75 -12.30
N HIS A 87 -4.77 12.21 -13.44
CA HIS A 87 -5.54 12.24 -14.68
C HIS A 87 -6.89 11.52 -14.52
N ARG A 88 -6.89 10.32 -13.94
CA ARG A 88 -8.11 9.53 -13.73
C ARG A 88 -9.13 10.28 -12.88
N TYR A 89 -8.73 10.85 -11.74
CA TYR A 89 -9.62 11.61 -10.87
C TYR A 89 -10.15 12.91 -11.50
N ARG A 90 -9.47 13.45 -12.53
CA ARG A 90 -9.94 14.63 -13.29
C ARG A 90 -10.95 14.24 -14.39
N HIS A 91 -10.74 13.12 -15.06
CA HIS A 91 -11.45 12.78 -16.31
C HIS A 91 -12.62 11.80 -16.14
N TYR A 92 -12.67 11.03 -15.05
CA TYR A 92 -13.80 10.15 -14.77
C TYR A 92 -14.77 10.80 -13.78
N ASN A 93 -16.07 10.58 -13.97
CA ASN A 93 -17.11 11.09 -13.07
C ASN A 93 -17.14 10.25 -11.79
N TYR A 94 -16.81 10.89 -10.67
CA TYR A 94 -16.93 10.35 -9.33
C TYR A 94 -18.02 11.13 -8.56
N ASP A 95 -18.73 10.43 -7.65
CA ASP A 95 -19.56 11.09 -6.66
C ASP A 95 -18.70 12.01 -5.77
N GLN A 96 -19.21 13.19 -5.41
CA GLN A 96 -18.45 14.29 -4.77
C GLN A 96 -17.33 14.92 -5.65
N ALA A 97 -17.70 15.29 -6.88
CA ALA A 97 -16.79 15.82 -7.91
C ALA A 97 -15.80 16.91 -7.46
N ASP A 98 -16.17 17.81 -6.55
CA ASP A 98 -15.29 18.91 -6.14
C ASP A 98 -14.16 18.47 -5.20
N ALA A 99 -14.43 17.56 -4.26
CA ALA A 99 -13.40 17.01 -3.39
C ALA A 99 -12.40 16.17 -4.19
N VAL A 100 -12.91 15.35 -5.10
CA VAL A 100 -12.10 14.50 -5.99
C VAL A 100 -11.22 15.36 -6.91
N LYS A 101 -11.75 16.45 -7.47
CA LYS A 101 -10.96 17.40 -8.27
C LYS A 101 -9.86 18.09 -7.46
N ARG A 102 -10.12 18.45 -6.19
CA ARG A 102 -9.08 19.01 -5.30
C ARG A 102 -7.97 17.99 -5.04
N VAL A 103 -8.32 16.72 -4.81
CA VAL A 103 -7.34 15.64 -4.66
C VAL A 103 -6.54 15.47 -5.96
N ALA A 104 -7.18 15.43 -7.13
CA ALA A 104 -6.47 15.36 -8.41
C ALA A 104 -5.44 16.49 -8.57
N HIS A 105 -5.81 17.73 -8.23
CA HIS A 105 -4.91 18.88 -8.27
C HIS A 105 -3.77 18.77 -7.25
N LEU A 106 -4.00 18.17 -6.09
CA LEU A 106 -2.94 17.91 -5.11
C LEU A 106 -1.95 16.86 -5.64
N LEU A 107 -2.44 15.76 -6.21
CA LEU A 107 -1.59 14.71 -6.79
C LEU A 107 -0.72 15.25 -7.93
N GLU A 108 -1.26 16.11 -8.79
CA GLU A 108 -0.53 16.74 -9.91
C GLU A 108 0.64 17.63 -9.44
N ARG A 109 0.56 18.23 -8.24
CA ARG A 109 1.69 19.01 -7.68
C ARG A 109 2.93 18.16 -7.40
N PHE A 110 2.74 16.86 -7.23
CA PHE A 110 3.82 15.92 -6.93
C PHE A 110 4.38 15.23 -8.17
N THR A 111 3.74 15.40 -9.34
CA THR A 111 4.19 14.82 -10.60
C THR A 111 5.00 15.87 -11.35
N LEU A 112 6.29 15.92 -11.04
CA LEU A 112 7.21 16.89 -11.62
C LEU A 112 7.74 16.31 -12.92
N GLU A 113 7.26 16.85 -14.05
CA GLU A 113 7.80 16.79 -15.43
C GLU A 113 6.77 16.38 -16.49
N GLU A 114 6.84 17.07 -17.63
CA GLU A 114 6.26 16.67 -18.91
C GLU A 114 7.01 15.45 -19.49
N GLN A 115 7.17 14.39 -18.71
CA GLN A 115 7.60 13.12 -19.27
C GLN A 115 6.44 12.58 -20.11
N GLN A 116 6.71 12.36 -21.40
CA GLN A 116 5.81 11.63 -22.29
C GLN A 116 5.49 10.30 -21.60
N MET A 117 4.21 9.90 -21.57
CA MET A 117 3.84 8.56 -21.13
C MET A 117 4.53 7.58 -22.09
N GLY A 118 5.73 7.11 -21.72
CA GLY A 118 6.39 6.03 -22.41
C GLY A 118 5.51 4.79 -22.40
N SER A 119 5.72 3.91 -23.37
CA SER A 119 5.00 2.64 -23.55
C SER A 119 5.37 1.62 -22.47
N HIS A 120 4.98 1.88 -21.22
CA HIS A 120 5.02 0.91 -20.13
C HIS A 120 3.60 0.72 -19.61
N GLU A 121 3.26 -0.52 -19.29
CA GLU A 121 1.94 -0.89 -18.80
C GLU A 121 1.68 -0.21 -17.45
N LEU A 122 0.56 0.49 -17.36
CA LEU A 122 0.10 1.06 -16.10
C LEU A 122 -0.43 -0.07 -15.21
N PRO A 123 -0.21 -0.02 -13.89
CA PRO A 123 -0.75 -1.02 -12.99
C PRO A 123 -2.29 -1.02 -13.05
N VAL A 124 -2.88 -2.20 -12.92
CA VAL A 124 -4.33 -2.37 -12.83
C VAL A 124 -4.77 -1.96 -11.42
N PHE A 125 -5.43 -0.82 -11.31
CA PHE A 125 -6.06 -0.39 -10.07
C PHE A 125 -7.44 -1.04 -9.93
N SER A 126 -7.49 -2.17 -9.22
CA SER A 126 -8.75 -2.79 -8.81
C SER A 126 -8.92 -2.65 -7.30
N ALA A 127 -9.94 -1.93 -6.86
CA ALA A 127 -10.41 -2.02 -5.48
C ALA A 127 -11.45 -3.15 -5.40
N PRO A 128 -11.20 -4.24 -4.66
CA PRO A 128 -12.19 -5.29 -4.49
C PRO A 128 -13.48 -4.69 -3.91
N PRO A 129 -14.65 -4.81 -4.58
CA PRO A 129 -15.88 -4.16 -4.12
C PRO A 129 -16.27 -4.49 -2.68
N LYS A 130 -15.97 -5.71 -2.24
CA LYS A 130 -16.18 -6.14 -0.85
C LYS A 130 -15.35 -5.35 0.16
N GLN A 131 -14.10 -5.01 -0.16
CA GLN A 131 -13.25 -4.23 0.74
C GLN A 131 -13.78 -2.80 0.89
N LEU A 132 -14.24 -2.18 -0.21
CA LEU A 132 -14.88 -0.86 -0.14
C LEU A 132 -16.13 -0.89 0.74
N GLN A 133 -16.98 -1.92 0.57
CA GLN A 133 -18.15 -2.12 1.41
C GLN A 133 -17.79 -2.27 2.89
N PHE A 134 -16.77 -3.06 3.23
CA PHE A 134 -16.32 -3.23 4.61
C PHE A 134 -15.75 -1.94 5.19
N PHE A 135 -14.98 -1.18 4.38
CA PHE A 135 -14.46 0.12 4.77
C PHE A 135 -15.60 1.08 5.14
N GLU A 136 -16.65 1.15 4.32
CA GLU A 136 -17.83 1.98 4.58
C GLU A 136 -18.58 1.52 5.83
N LEU A 137 -18.88 0.22 5.96
CA LEU A 137 -19.60 -0.32 7.12
C LEU A 137 -18.86 -0.07 8.44
N LEU A 138 -17.55 -0.30 8.45
CA LEU A 138 -16.71 -0.06 9.63
C LEU A 138 -16.60 1.44 9.93
N SER A 139 -16.47 2.28 8.91
CA SER A 139 -16.45 3.74 9.08
C SER A 139 -17.76 4.26 9.71
N HIS A 140 -18.91 3.74 9.29
CA HIS A 140 -20.21 4.04 9.90
C HIS A 140 -20.30 3.52 11.34
N ALA A 141 -19.86 2.28 11.59
CA ALA A 141 -19.85 1.71 12.94
C ALA A 141 -18.97 2.49 13.92
N ILE A 142 -17.82 2.99 13.46
CA ILE A 142 -16.92 3.86 14.25
C ILE A 142 -17.62 5.18 14.57
N ALA A 143 -18.23 5.83 13.58
CA ALA A 143 -18.91 7.12 13.76
C ALA A 143 -20.10 7.02 14.76
N ASP A 144 -20.85 5.92 14.70
CA ASP A 144 -22.02 5.67 15.55
C ASP A 144 -21.71 4.95 16.87
N LEU A 145 -20.43 4.62 17.13
CA LEU A 145 -19.98 3.82 18.28
C LEU A 145 -20.73 2.49 18.42
N ARG A 146 -20.97 1.82 17.29
CA ARG A 146 -21.66 0.52 17.24
C ARG A 146 -20.67 -0.63 17.26
N ARG A 147 -21.00 -1.69 17.99
CA ARG A 147 -20.25 -2.95 17.95
C ARG A 147 -20.47 -3.60 16.59
N VAL A 148 -19.48 -4.37 16.13
CA VAL A 148 -19.57 -5.14 14.90
C VAL A 148 -19.23 -6.60 15.18
N HIS A 149 -19.92 -7.50 14.48
CA HIS A 149 -19.53 -8.91 14.44
C HIS A 149 -18.74 -9.17 13.17
N ILE A 150 -17.54 -9.71 13.32
CA ILE A 150 -16.60 -9.95 12.24
C ILE A 150 -16.39 -11.46 12.09
N HIS A 151 -16.55 -11.94 10.86
CA HIS A 151 -16.08 -13.25 10.44
C HIS A 151 -14.75 -13.05 9.71
N TYR A 152 -13.67 -13.49 10.32
CA TYR A 152 -12.29 -13.25 9.87
C TYR A 152 -11.65 -14.57 9.45
N ARG A 153 -10.88 -14.52 8.36
CA ARG A 153 -10.08 -15.65 7.88
C ARG A 153 -8.66 -15.19 7.64
N ASP A 154 -7.72 -15.87 8.26
CA ASP A 154 -6.30 -15.68 8.03
C ASP A 154 -5.54 -17.03 7.97
N HIS A 155 -4.23 -16.98 8.20
CA HIS A 155 -3.38 -18.17 8.25
C HIS A 155 -3.68 -19.14 9.41
N ASP A 156 -4.19 -18.64 10.54
CA ASP A 156 -4.49 -19.43 11.74
C ASP A 156 -5.88 -20.08 11.65
N GLY A 157 -6.71 -19.64 10.70
CA GLY A 157 -7.97 -20.27 10.32
C GLY A 157 -9.12 -19.27 10.20
N GLU A 158 -10.33 -19.77 10.43
CA GLU A 158 -11.54 -18.94 10.50
C GLU A 158 -11.92 -18.68 11.95
N GLN A 159 -12.19 -17.42 12.26
CA GLN A 159 -12.57 -16.97 13.60
C GLN A 159 -13.74 -16.00 13.50
N GLN A 160 -14.61 -16.03 14.50
CA GLN A 160 -15.73 -15.11 14.66
C GLN A 160 -15.63 -14.43 16.01
N PHE A 161 -15.70 -13.10 16.01
CA PHE A 161 -15.63 -12.32 17.24
C PHE A 161 -16.37 -10.99 17.09
N SER A 162 -16.70 -10.39 18.24
CA SER A 162 -17.31 -9.07 18.31
C SER A 162 -16.26 -8.02 18.61
N LEU A 163 -16.18 -6.99 17.75
CA LEU A 163 -15.22 -5.90 17.83
C LEU A 163 -15.95 -4.59 18.16
N CYS A 164 -15.34 -3.76 18.99
CA CYS A 164 -15.71 -2.36 19.20
C CYS A 164 -14.74 -1.50 18.37
N PRO A 165 -15.08 -1.12 17.12
CA PRO A 165 -14.15 -0.47 16.20
C PRO A 165 -13.96 1.01 16.59
N LEU A 166 -12.72 1.49 16.58
CA LEU A 166 -12.37 2.85 17.03
C LEU A 166 -11.81 3.73 15.93
N LYS A 167 -10.96 3.16 15.05
CA LYS A 167 -10.30 3.92 13.98
C LYS A 167 -9.85 3.02 12.84
N MET A 168 -9.77 3.62 11.66
CA MET A 168 -9.14 3.05 10.47
C MET A 168 -7.68 3.52 10.37
N ILE A 169 -6.77 2.63 9.98
CA ILE A 169 -5.36 2.92 9.73
C ILE A 169 -4.91 2.24 8.44
N SER A 170 -4.11 2.92 7.62
CA SER A 170 -3.45 2.32 6.46
C SER A 170 -1.93 2.31 6.68
N GLN A 171 -1.30 1.13 6.62
CA GLN A 171 0.15 0.99 6.75
C GLN A 171 0.65 -0.19 5.91
N PHE A 172 1.83 -0.08 5.30
CA PHE A 172 2.46 -1.14 4.51
C PHE A 172 1.51 -1.79 3.47
N ASN A 173 0.81 -0.95 2.69
CA ASN A 173 -0.11 -1.35 1.62
C ASN A 173 -1.32 -2.19 2.07
N ALA A 174 -1.74 -2.08 3.34
CA ALA A 174 -2.95 -2.70 3.84
C ALA A 174 -3.76 -1.76 4.73
N ASP A 175 -5.08 -1.93 4.69
CA ASP A 175 -6.02 -1.23 5.56
C ASP A 175 -6.37 -2.08 6.78
N TYR A 176 -6.44 -1.41 7.93
CA TYR A 176 -6.70 -2.02 9.22
C TYR A 176 -7.83 -1.28 9.93
N VAL A 177 -8.66 -2.04 10.64
CA VAL A 177 -9.53 -1.50 11.69
C VAL A 177 -8.94 -1.83 13.05
N VAL A 178 -8.79 -0.81 13.89
CA VAL A 178 -8.32 -0.96 15.28
C VAL A 178 -9.51 -0.81 16.21
N GLY A 179 -9.62 -1.72 17.17
CA GLY A 179 -10.72 -1.72 18.15
C GLY A 179 -10.41 -2.60 19.36
N TYR A 180 -11.44 -2.84 20.18
CA TYR A 180 -11.36 -3.75 21.33
C TYR A 180 -12.26 -4.97 21.11
N VAL A 181 -11.73 -6.16 21.41
CA VAL A 181 -12.56 -7.35 21.62
C VAL A 181 -13.05 -7.33 23.06
N ALA A 182 -14.32 -7.63 23.28
CA ALA A 182 -14.88 -7.69 24.62
C ALA A 182 -14.73 -9.12 25.16
N ASP A 183 -13.88 -9.30 26.16
CA ASP A 183 -13.66 -10.50 26.97
C ASP A 183 -12.57 -11.49 26.49
N PRO A 184 -11.30 -11.33 26.94
CA PRO A 184 -10.78 -10.21 27.72
C PRO A 184 -10.73 -8.91 26.89
N VAL A 185 -10.82 -7.75 27.55
CA VAL A 185 -10.67 -6.45 26.86
C VAL A 185 -9.25 -6.32 26.33
N GLN A 186 -9.10 -6.57 25.03
CA GLN A 186 -7.82 -6.52 24.34
C GLN A 186 -7.96 -5.63 23.11
N GLN A 187 -7.00 -4.72 22.93
CA GLN A 187 -6.90 -3.95 21.71
C GLN A 187 -6.38 -4.85 20.59
N VAL A 188 -7.05 -4.82 19.44
CA VAL A 188 -6.66 -5.60 18.26
C VAL A 188 -6.68 -4.74 17.01
N ALA A 189 -5.82 -5.07 16.07
CA ALA A 189 -5.82 -4.51 14.73
C ALA A 189 -6.16 -5.63 13.74
N ILE A 190 -7.19 -5.42 12.91
CA ILE A 190 -7.68 -6.42 11.96
C ILE A 190 -7.48 -5.91 10.54
N ARG A 191 -6.81 -6.71 9.69
CA ARG A 191 -6.64 -6.40 8.26
C ARG A 191 -7.98 -6.53 7.54
N LEU A 192 -8.36 -5.55 6.74
CA LEU A 192 -9.61 -5.60 5.97
C LEU A 192 -9.62 -6.75 4.94
N GLU A 193 -8.46 -7.13 4.42
CA GLU A 193 -8.31 -8.26 3.47
C GLU A 193 -8.74 -9.61 4.04
N GLY A 194 -8.60 -9.82 5.35
CA GLY A 194 -8.98 -11.08 5.99
C GLY A 194 -10.45 -11.13 6.41
N ILE A 195 -11.20 -10.02 6.27
CA ILE A 195 -12.62 -10.01 6.60
C ILE A 195 -13.39 -10.78 5.54
N VAL A 196 -14.05 -11.87 5.95
CA VAL A 196 -14.97 -12.64 5.11
C VAL A 196 -16.34 -11.96 5.11
N HIS A 197 -16.78 -11.49 6.28
CA HIS A 197 -18.05 -10.82 6.48
C HIS A 197 -18.01 -9.90 7.70
N VAL A 198 -18.74 -8.80 7.66
CA VAL A 198 -18.96 -7.89 8.80
C VAL A 198 -20.44 -7.52 8.89
N SER A 199 -20.95 -7.49 10.11
CA SER A 199 -22.31 -7.01 10.40
C SER A 199 -22.29 -6.04 11.57
N ILE A 200 -23.06 -4.97 11.46
CA ILE A 200 -23.21 -3.97 12.52
C ILE A 200 -24.24 -4.50 13.51
N LEU A 201 -23.90 -4.45 14.80
CA LEU A 201 -24.80 -4.80 15.89
C LEU A 201 -25.55 -3.55 16.37
N ASP A 202 -26.74 -3.75 16.94
CA ASP A 202 -27.51 -2.65 17.53
C ASP A 202 -26.95 -2.16 18.87
N GLU A 203 -26.07 -2.95 19.47
CA GLU A 203 -25.35 -2.60 20.68
C GLU A 203 -24.32 -1.49 20.42
N ARG A 204 -24.46 -0.40 21.16
CA ARG A 204 -23.43 0.64 21.25
C ARG A 204 -22.44 0.30 22.33
N PHE A 205 -21.19 0.72 22.15
CA PHE A 205 -20.17 0.62 23.18
C PHE A 205 -19.79 2.01 23.69
N GLU A 206 -19.41 2.09 24.96
CA GLU A 206 -18.88 3.32 25.53
C GLU A 206 -17.41 3.48 25.15
N TYR A 207 -17.08 4.66 24.62
CA TYR A 207 -15.72 5.04 24.32
C TYR A 207 -14.96 5.30 25.63
N ARG A 208 -14.14 4.34 26.08
CA ARG A 208 -13.25 4.56 27.23
C ARG A 208 -12.03 5.38 26.80
N SER A 209 -12.10 6.70 27.02
CA SER A 209 -11.04 7.66 26.71
C SER A 209 -9.71 7.37 27.40
N ASP A 210 -9.72 6.75 28.58
CA ASP A 210 -8.51 6.53 29.39
C ASP A 210 -7.54 5.51 28.79
N ALA A 211 -7.99 4.70 27.83
CA ALA A 211 -7.14 3.72 27.13
C ALA A 211 -6.33 4.32 25.96
N LEU A 212 -6.48 5.62 25.66
CA LEU A 212 -5.76 6.32 24.57
C LEU A 212 -4.34 6.76 24.92
N LEU A 213 -3.94 6.71 26.20
CA LEU A 213 -2.62 7.20 26.60
C LEU A 213 -1.49 6.20 26.31
N GLY A 214 -1.82 4.96 25.95
CA GLY A 214 -0.91 4.11 25.21
C GLY A 214 -1.00 4.48 23.74
N GLY A 215 0.10 4.97 23.17
CA GLY A 215 0.30 4.82 21.73
C GLY A 215 0.01 3.36 21.35
N TRP A 216 -0.43 3.11 20.12
CA TRP A 216 -0.55 1.73 19.68
C TRP A 216 0.87 1.12 19.72
N GLU A 217 1.17 0.34 20.76
CA GLU A 217 2.53 -0.11 21.12
C GLU A 217 2.89 -1.43 20.43
N GLU A 218 1.88 -2.22 20.04
CA GLU A 218 2.10 -3.44 19.27
C GLU A 218 2.41 -3.13 17.79
N PRO A 219 3.11 -4.00 17.05
CA PRO A 219 3.34 -3.86 15.60
C PRO A 219 2.14 -4.38 14.79
N LEU A 220 1.73 -3.66 13.72
CA LEU A 220 0.53 -3.99 12.94
C LEU A 220 0.67 -5.39 12.37
N PRO A 221 -0.39 -6.23 12.42
CA PRO A 221 -0.27 -7.59 11.95
C PRO A 221 0.11 -7.58 10.47
N VAL A 222 1.32 -8.04 10.18
CA VAL A 222 1.77 -8.28 8.82
C VAL A 222 1.17 -9.60 8.37
N ARG A 223 0.66 -9.67 7.14
CA ARG A 223 0.21 -10.93 6.56
C ARG A 223 1.37 -11.91 6.63
N LYS A 224 1.20 -12.99 7.39
CA LYS A 224 2.18 -14.07 7.41
C LYS A 224 2.03 -14.91 6.14
N PRO A 225 3.13 -15.38 5.54
CA PRO A 225 3.03 -16.30 4.42
C PRO A 225 2.43 -17.63 4.90
N PHE A 226 1.65 -18.27 4.03
CA PHE A 226 1.42 -19.70 4.15
C PHE A 226 2.73 -20.44 3.88
N VAL A 227 2.92 -21.56 4.57
CA VAL A 227 4.08 -22.42 4.36
C VAL A 227 3.59 -23.75 3.81
N ALA A 228 4.09 -24.13 2.64
CA ALA A 228 3.89 -25.46 2.07
C ALA A 228 5.16 -26.29 2.24
N GLU A 229 5.01 -27.54 2.68
CA GLU A 229 6.11 -28.51 2.65
C GLU A 229 5.96 -29.36 1.41
N ILE A 230 6.92 -29.25 0.49
CA ILE A 230 6.90 -29.94 -0.78
C ILE A 230 8.21 -30.69 -0.97
N ARG A 231 8.12 -31.97 -1.37
CA ARG A 231 9.25 -32.75 -1.84
C ARG A 231 9.51 -32.43 -3.31
N LEU A 232 10.70 -31.92 -3.61
CA LEU A 232 11.12 -31.62 -4.98
C LEU A 232 11.95 -32.78 -5.54
N LYS A 233 11.95 -32.93 -6.87
CA LYS A 233 12.69 -34.01 -7.56
C LYS A 233 14.21 -33.84 -7.50
N GLU A 234 14.68 -32.59 -7.42
CA GLU A 234 16.09 -32.25 -7.48
C GLU A 234 16.46 -31.27 -6.35
N LEU A 235 17.76 -31.24 -6.03
CA LEU A 235 18.30 -30.36 -5.00
C LEU A 235 18.32 -28.91 -5.51
N GLN A 236 17.62 -28.02 -4.83
CA GLN A 236 17.62 -26.60 -5.12
C GLN A 236 18.80 -25.94 -4.39
N GLN A 237 19.73 -25.34 -5.14
CA GLN A 237 20.89 -24.63 -4.58
C GLN A 237 20.60 -23.14 -4.27
N MET A 238 19.42 -22.65 -4.64
CA MET A 238 19.03 -21.23 -4.48
C MET A 238 18.04 -21.07 -3.33
N ASP A 239 18.11 -19.93 -2.63
CA ASP A 239 17.15 -19.54 -1.57
C ASP A 239 15.76 -19.16 -2.12
N LEU A 240 15.61 -19.17 -3.45
CA LEU A 240 14.39 -18.84 -4.17
C LEU A 240 14.07 -19.95 -5.18
N TRP A 241 12.87 -20.53 -5.05
CA TRP A 241 12.28 -21.40 -6.07
C TRP A 241 11.36 -20.56 -6.94
N GLN A 242 11.87 -20.09 -8.08
CA GLN A 242 11.11 -19.31 -9.06
C GLN A 242 10.36 -18.10 -8.44
N GLY A 243 11.01 -17.44 -7.48
CA GLY A 243 10.47 -16.26 -6.77
C GLY A 243 9.82 -16.55 -5.41
N TYR A 244 9.59 -17.82 -5.05
CA TYR A 244 9.14 -18.20 -3.72
C TYR A 244 10.33 -18.47 -2.80
N ARG A 245 10.29 -17.96 -1.57
CA ARG A 245 11.33 -18.25 -0.59
C ARG A 245 11.24 -19.71 -0.18
N ILE A 246 12.35 -20.42 -0.26
CA ILE A 246 12.44 -21.83 0.12
C ILE A 246 13.49 -22.03 1.21
N GLN A 247 13.23 -22.96 2.11
CA GLN A 247 14.21 -23.44 3.07
C GLN A 247 14.29 -24.96 2.97
N ALA A 248 15.50 -25.47 2.74
CA ALA A 248 15.75 -26.90 2.69
C ALA A 248 15.57 -27.55 4.07
N ARG A 249 14.90 -28.69 4.10
CA ARG A 249 14.78 -29.61 5.23
C ARG A 249 15.54 -30.90 4.90
N GLN A 250 15.12 -32.03 5.45
CA GLN A 250 15.67 -33.36 5.17
C GLN A 250 15.00 -33.98 3.93
N ASP A 251 15.68 -34.89 3.23
CA ASP A 251 15.13 -35.70 2.13
C ASP A 251 14.45 -34.92 0.99
N LEU A 252 15.10 -33.86 0.50
CA LEU A 252 14.60 -32.99 -0.59
C LEU A 252 13.23 -32.34 -0.28
N ILE A 253 12.87 -32.25 1.00
CA ILE A 253 11.69 -31.52 1.45
C ILE A 253 12.08 -30.06 1.62
N TYR A 254 11.27 -29.17 1.07
CA TYR A 254 11.44 -27.72 1.20
C TYR A 254 10.20 -27.13 1.84
N SER A 255 10.41 -26.21 2.79
CA SER A 255 9.34 -25.33 3.26
C SER A 255 9.33 -24.07 2.40
N ILE A 256 8.19 -23.82 1.74
CA ILE A 256 8.00 -22.81 0.72
C ILE A 256 6.99 -21.79 1.22
N GLU A 257 7.41 -20.52 1.32
CA GLU A 257 6.56 -19.42 1.77
C GLU A 257 5.81 -18.78 0.59
N PHE A 258 4.49 -18.64 0.71
CA PHE A 258 3.65 -18.01 -0.30
C PHE A 258 2.52 -17.17 0.32
N TYR A 259 2.10 -16.11 -0.35
CA TYR A 259 1.03 -15.21 0.12
C TYR A 259 -0.26 -15.41 -0.66
N ASP A 260 -0.16 -15.43 -1.98
CA ASP A 260 -1.28 -15.60 -2.90
C ASP A 260 -1.46 -17.08 -3.24
N THR A 261 -2.61 -17.63 -2.84
CA THR A 261 -2.93 -19.05 -3.08
C THR A 261 -3.10 -19.36 -4.56
N ASP A 262 -3.70 -18.46 -5.34
CA ASP A 262 -4.03 -18.74 -6.73
C ASP A 262 -2.78 -18.62 -7.62
N ALA A 263 -1.92 -17.62 -7.34
CA ALA A 263 -0.60 -17.53 -7.96
C ALA A 263 0.27 -18.75 -7.62
N PHE A 264 0.23 -19.21 -6.36
CA PHE A 264 0.98 -20.39 -5.95
C PHE A 264 0.44 -21.67 -6.60
N LEU A 265 -0.87 -21.84 -6.72
CA LEU A 265 -1.46 -22.96 -7.45
C LEU A 265 -1.03 -22.98 -8.93
N GLN A 266 -1.04 -21.83 -9.60
CA GLN A 266 -0.55 -21.73 -10.98
C GLN A 266 0.92 -22.12 -11.08
N HIS A 267 1.73 -21.68 -10.12
CA HIS A 267 3.13 -22.07 -10.03
C HIS A 267 3.30 -23.59 -9.85
N LEU A 268 2.48 -24.23 -9.02
CA LEU A 268 2.50 -25.68 -8.83
C LEU A 268 2.12 -26.46 -10.09
N PHE A 269 1.27 -25.91 -10.96
CA PHE A 269 0.91 -26.57 -12.23
C PHE A 269 2.04 -26.60 -13.25
N ILE A 270 2.96 -25.62 -13.20
CA ILE A 270 4.07 -25.51 -14.16
C ILE A 270 5.39 -26.06 -13.63
N SER A 271 5.46 -26.37 -12.33
CA SER A 271 6.71 -26.73 -11.66
C SER A 271 6.84 -28.23 -11.43
N GLU A 272 8.08 -28.71 -11.42
CA GLU A 272 8.42 -30.10 -11.15
C GLU A 272 8.52 -30.35 -9.64
N TRP A 273 7.62 -31.16 -9.08
CA TRP A 273 7.64 -31.62 -7.68
C TRP A 273 7.13 -33.06 -7.58
N GLU A 274 7.47 -33.76 -6.49
CA GLU A 274 7.04 -35.16 -6.26
C GLU A 274 5.79 -35.24 -5.39
N GLU A 275 5.80 -34.56 -4.24
CA GLU A 275 4.74 -34.69 -3.25
C GLU A 275 4.54 -33.39 -2.46
N ILE A 276 3.28 -32.97 -2.30
CA ILE A 276 2.90 -31.89 -1.38
C ILE A 276 2.54 -32.52 -0.04
N LEU A 277 3.40 -32.39 0.96
CA LEU A 277 3.22 -32.98 2.30
C LEU A 277 2.23 -32.16 3.13
N SER A 278 2.36 -30.84 3.12
CA SER A 278 1.49 -29.93 3.87
C SER A 278 1.37 -28.57 3.16
N PRO A 279 0.30 -27.78 3.38
CA PRO A 279 -0.90 -28.13 4.15
C PRO A 279 -1.91 -28.94 3.32
N GLY A 280 -2.69 -29.81 3.96
CA GLY A 280 -3.63 -30.71 3.27
C GLY A 280 -4.76 -30.00 2.51
N TRP A 281 -5.09 -28.75 2.86
CA TRP A 281 -6.05 -27.94 2.08
C TRP A 281 -5.49 -27.53 0.72
N LEU A 282 -4.18 -27.30 0.60
CA LEU A 282 -3.54 -26.92 -0.66
C LEU A 282 -3.63 -28.07 -1.66
N ARG A 283 -3.35 -29.29 -1.19
CA ARG A 283 -3.51 -30.52 -1.97
C ARG A 283 -4.94 -30.68 -2.50
N ARG A 284 -5.95 -30.50 -1.64
CA ARG A 284 -7.37 -30.58 -2.03
C ARG A 284 -7.73 -29.51 -3.08
N LYS A 285 -7.27 -28.28 -2.91
CA LYS A 285 -7.56 -27.17 -3.85
C LYS A 285 -6.91 -27.42 -5.21
N LEU A 286 -5.67 -27.94 -5.23
CA LEU A 286 -4.98 -28.32 -6.47
C LEU A 286 -5.70 -29.47 -7.19
N GLN A 287 -6.13 -30.49 -6.45
CA GLN A 287 -6.90 -31.62 -6.98
C GLN A 287 -8.21 -31.15 -7.63
N GLN A 288 -9.01 -30.34 -6.92
CA GLN A 288 -10.27 -29.79 -7.45
C GLN A 288 -10.03 -28.96 -8.73
N SER A 289 -8.96 -28.18 -8.77
CA SER A 289 -8.60 -27.38 -9.95
C SER A 289 -8.23 -28.27 -11.15
N ALA A 290 -7.48 -29.36 -10.92
CA ALA A 290 -7.12 -30.33 -11.95
C ALA A 290 -8.34 -31.11 -12.46
N GLU A 291 -9.22 -31.58 -11.57
CA GLU A 291 -10.48 -32.25 -11.94
C GLU A 291 -11.34 -31.34 -12.82
N GLY A 292 -11.52 -30.07 -12.44
CA GLY A 292 -12.26 -29.10 -13.24
C GLY A 292 -11.62 -28.76 -14.60
N LEU A 293 -10.32 -28.98 -14.79
CA LEU A 293 -9.65 -28.88 -16.09
C LEU A 293 -9.91 -30.13 -16.94
N ILE A 294 -9.81 -31.32 -16.34
CA ILE A 294 -10.09 -32.60 -17.01
C ILE A 294 -11.54 -32.63 -17.49
N ASP A 295 -12.50 -32.23 -16.65
CA ASP A 295 -13.92 -32.21 -17.00
C ASP A 295 -14.20 -31.28 -18.18
N ARG A 296 -13.58 -30.09 -18.22
CA ARG A 296 -13.72 -29.15 -19.34
C ARG A 296 -13.17 -29.73 -20.65
N LEU A 297 -12.03 -30.41 -20.59
CA LEU A 297 -11.46 -31.11 -21.75
C LEU A 297 -12.33 -32.28 -22.20
N ALA A 298 -12.95 -33.00 -21.26
CA ALA A 298 -13.85 -34.11 -21.55
C ALA A 298 -15.17 -33.65 -22.20
N ILE A 299 -15.71 -32.49 -21.82
CA ILE A 299 -16.91 -31.88 -22.42
C ILE A 299 -16.64 -31.50 -23.89
N GLN A 300 -15.50 -30.88 -24.20
CA GLN A 300 -15.12 -30.57 -25.58
C GLN A 300 -14.99 -31.83 -26.46
N ARG A 301 -14.54 -32.95 -25.86
CA ARG A 301 -14.41 -34.22 -26.58
C ARG A 301 -15.75 -34.85 -26.94
N LYS A 302 -16.83 -34.55 -26.20
CA LYS A 302 -18.20 -35.00 -26.54
C LYS A 302 -18.85 -34.15 -27.63
N GLN A 303 -18.53 -32.85 -27.71
CA GLN A 303 -19.08 -31.96 -28.74
C GLN A 303 -18.39 -32.09 -30.11
N ASN A 304 -17.16 -32.62 -30.15
CA ASN A 304 -16.43 -32.87 -31.41
C ASN A 304 -16.64 -34.29 -31.98
N VAL A 305 -17.58 -35.07 -31.44
CA VAL A 305 -17.90 -36.45 -31.89
C VAL A 305 -19.34 -36.57 -32.43
N GLU A 306 -20.07 -35.45 -32.55
CA GLU A 306 -21.30 -35.34 -33.36
C GLU A 306 -21.00 -34.64 -34.68
#